data_AF-A0A1D2YXH3-F1
#
_entry.id   AF-A0A1D2YXH3-F1
#
_cell.length_a   1.000
_cell.length_b   1.000
_cell.length_c   1.000
_cell.angle_alpha   90.00
_cell.angle_beta   90.00
_cell.angle_gamma   90.00
#
_symmetry.space_group_name_H-M   'P 1'
#
loop_
_entity.id
_entity.type
_entity.pdbx_description
1 polymer ?
#
loop_
_entity_poly.entity_id
_entity_poly.type
_entity_poly.pdbx_seq_one_letter_code
_entity_poly.pdbx_strand_id
1 'polypeptide(L)'
;MVRNVKFNQITLITDGFSNQGISPIVAARQANRQNISVNVVGITDAGTIGEQGRLEIKNIADSGGGLSQIVPLEKISRTVQMVTRQAINNTIQQVVHTQLTQILGNDDLVSIPPKERIKVAQMMDNMAEYGHLNVLLLIDQSASMARKMKKVEEAILDFQLSLSSRAGSSYISIVTFPGESSYIDIKVPWTNEIKRINSLLNNLTPRGNTPTGPAILASIQYFAQLDNQFNKSITNGVLDEYVI
;
A
#
# COMPACT_ATOMS: atom_id res chain seq x y z
N MET A 1 -8.61 -5.14 23.05
CA MET A 1 -7.16 -5.00 22.78
C MET A 1 -6.80 -5.05 21.28
N VAL A 2 -7.63 -5.63 20.39
CA VAL A 2 -7.36 -5.73 18.93
C VAL A 2 -7.56 -4.41 18.14
N ARG A 3 -8.21 -3.39 18.73
CA ARG A 3 -8.61 -2.14 18.06
C ARG A 3 -7.47 -1.18 17.64
N ASN A 4 -6.20 -1.48 17.89
CA ASN A 4 -5.09 -0.53 17.67
C ASN A 4 -4.05 -0.95 16.61
N VAL A 5 -4.31 -2.00 15.82
CA VAL A 5 -3.36 -2.39 14.75
C VAL A 5 -3.59 -1.51 13.53
N LYS A 6 -2.50 -0.92 13.02
CA LYS A 6 -2.51 -0.03 11.85
C LYS A 6 -1.57 -0.59 10.78
N PHE A 7 -2.08 -0.72 9.56
CA PHE A 7 -1.34 -1.14 8.38
C PHE A 7 -1.18 0.05 7.44
N ASN A 8 0.06 0.48 7.22
CA ASN A 8 0.37 1.52 6.23
C ASN A 8 0.98 0.85 5.00
N GLN A 9 0.43 1.12 3.82
CA GLN A 9 0.89 0.54 2.57
C GLN A 9 1.01 1.59 1.47
N ILE A 10 2.10 1.52 0.72
CA ILE A 10 2.23 2.14 -0.60
C ILE A 10 2.07 1.02 -1.63
N THR A 11 1.11 1.15 -2.55
CA THR A 11 1.00 0.26 -3.71
C THR A 11 1.41 1.02 -4.94
N LEU A 12 2.63 0.74 -5.42
CA LEU A 12 3.18 1.28 -6.66
C LEU A 12 2.56 0.55 -7.86
N ILE A 13 1.97 1.29 -8.78
CA ILE A 13 1.44 0.78 -10.05
C ILE A 13 2.26 1.40 -11.16
N THR A 14 2.99 0.58 -11.92
CA THR A 14 3.91 1.05 -12.98
C THR A 14 3.96 0.06 -14.14
N ASP A 15 4.27 0.54 -15.33
CA ASP A 15 4.57 -0.28 -16.50
C ASP A 15 6.04 -0.22 -16.94
N GLY A 16 6.86 0.48 -16.17
CA GLY A 16 8.23 0.83 -16.53
C GLY A 16 9.20 0.73 -15.36
N PHE A 17 10.41 1.21 -15.62
CA PHE A 17 11.56 1.12 -14.73
C PHE A 17 11.92 2.50 -14.22
N SER A 18 12.55 2.58 -13.05
CA SER A 18 13.12 3.84 -12.61
C SER A 18 14.32 4.21 -13.50
N ASN A 19 14.23 5.35 -14.17
CA ASN A 19 15.28 5.84 -15.05
C ASN A 19 15.92 7.14 -14.54
N GLN A 20 15.52 7.64 -13.36
CA GLN A 20 15.96 8.93 -12.84
C GLN A 20 15.89 9.02 -11.31
N GLY A 21 16.90 9.67 -10.72
CA GLY A 21 16.94 10.01 -9.29
C GLY A 21 17.51 8.90 -8.40
N ILE A 22 17.16 8.95 -7.12
CA ILE A 22 17.59 7.95 -6.15
C ILE A 22 16.98 6.58 -6.47
N SER A 23 17.70 5.50 -6.13
CA SER A 23 17.22 4.14 -6.31
C SER A 23 15.87 3.89 -5.62
N PRO A 24 14.86 3.34 -6.31
CA PRO A 24 13.58 3.00 -5.71
C PRO A 24 13.68 1.90 -4.64
N ILE A 25 14.69 1.03 -4.74
CA ILE A 25 14.98 -0.01 -3.75
C ILE A 25 15.38 0.62 -2.40
N VAL A 26 16.22 1.66 -2.44
CA VAL A 26 16.64 2.40 -1.24
C VAL A 26 15.46 3.14 -0.63
N ALA A 27 14.64 3.79 -1.45
CA ALA A 27 13.43 4.47 -0.99
C ALA A 27 12.42 3.51 -0.36
N ALA A 28 12.19 2.34 -0.96
CA ALA A 28 11.30 1.31 -0.42
C ALA A 28 11.81 0.76 0.93
N ARG A 29 13.12 0.55 1.06
CA ARG A 29 13.73 0.17 2.35
C ARG A 29 13.49 1.22 3.43
N GLN A 30 13.53 2.50 3.06
CA GLN A 30 13.22 3.58 4.00
C GLN A 30 11.75 3.58 4.41
N ALA A 31 10.82 3.31 3.50
CA ALA A 31 9.40 3.16 3.81
C ALA A 31 9.18 2.02 4.84
N ASN A 32 9.80 0.86 4.60
CA ASN A 32 9.68 -0.29 5.49
C ASN A 32 10.21 0.00 6.91
N ARG A 33 11.32 0.73 7.03
CA ARG A 33 11.83 1.21 8.33
C ARG A 33 10.87 2.13 9.08
N GLN A 34 9.90 2.74 8.39
CA GLN A 34 8.84 3.55 8.97
C GLN A 34 7.51 2.78 9.09
N ASN A 35 7.55 1.45 9.03
CA ASN A 35 6.38 0.56 9.07
C ASN A 35 5.37 0.82 7.94
N ILE A 36 5.87 1.22 6.77
CA ILE A 36 5.08 1.39 5.54
C ILE A 36 5.53 0.31 4.55
N SER A 37 4.68 -0.68 4.29
CA SER A 37 4.99 -1.73 3.31
C SER A 37 4.88 -1.19 1.89
N VAL A 38 5.81 -1.53 1.00
CA VAL A 38 5.74 -1.13 -0.43
C VAL A 38 5.40 -2.35 -1.29
N ASN A 39 4.19 -2.37 -1.82
CA ASN A 39 3.76 -3.34 -2.83
C ASN A 39 4.01 -2.77 -4.24
N VAL A 40 4.25 -3.64 -5.21
CA VAL A 40 4.49 -3.23 -6.60
C VAL A 40 3.64 -4.06 -7.56
N VAL A 41 2.77 -3.40 -8.32
CA VAL A 41 1.96 -3.99 -9.37
C VAL A 41 2.50 -3.51 -10.72
N GLY A 42 3.21 -4.41 -11.40
CA GLY A 42 3.74 -4.19 -12.74
C GLY A 42 2.68 -4.48 -13.81
N ILE A 43 2.48 -3.58 -14.77
CA ILE A 43 1.52 -3.76 -15.86
C ILE A 43 2.25 -4.24 -17.12
N THR A 44 1.91 -5.44 -17.59
CA THR A 44 2.36 -5.94 -18.91
C THR A 44 1.39 -5.53 -20.01
N ASP A 45 1.92 -5.22 -21.19
CA ASP A 45 1.12 -4.76 -22.32
C ASP A 45 1.45 -5.59 -23.56
N ALA A 46 0.78 -6.74 -23.74
CA ALA A 46 0.93 -7.73 -24.82
C ALA A 46 2.37 -8.20 -25.19
N GLY A 47 3.40 -7.62 -24.58
CA GLY A 47 4.81 -7.94 -24.65
C GLY A 47 5.38 -8.16 -23.25
N THR A 48 6.59 -8.68 -23.20
CA THR A 48 7.27 -9.07 -21.97
C THR A 48 7.90 -7.86 -21.27
N ILE A 49 7.59 -7.66 -19.99
CA ILE A 49 8.50 -6.93 -19.09
C ILE A 49 9.82 -7.70 -19.12
N GLY A 50 10.89 -7.05 -19.57
CA GLY A 50 12.21 -7.69 -19.64
C GLY A 50 12.67 -8.17 -18.26
N GLU A 51 13.60 -9.13 -18.23
CA GLU A 51 14.10 -9.74 -16.99
C GLU A 51 14.58 -8.71 -15.96
N GLN A 52 15.23 -7.64 -16.42
CA GLN A 52 15.68 -6.55 -15.56
C GLN A 52 14.51 -5.85 -14.83
N GLY A 53 13.33 -5.77 -15.45
CA GLY A 53 12.18 -5.03 -14.90
C GLY A 53 11.42 -5.85 -13.90
N ARG A 54 11.32 -7.14 -14.19
CA ARG A 54 10.84 -8.11 -13.22
C ARG A 54 11.74 -8.12 -11.98
N LEU A 55 13.05 -8.03 -12.16
CA LEU A 55 13.98 -7.98 -11.04
C LEU A 55 13.88 -6.67 -10.26
N GLU A 56 13.78 -5.51 -10.91
CA GLU A 56 13.59 -4.22 -10.22
C GLU A 56 12.28 -4.20 -9.42
N ILE A 57 11.15 -4.56 -10.05
CA ILE A 57 9.82 -4.65 -9.41
C ILE A 57 9.87 -5.53 -8.16
N LYS A 58 10.50 -6.70 -8.27
CA LYS A 58 10.66 -7.63 -7.15
C LYS A 58 11.52 -7.03 -6.04
N ASN A 59 12.69 -6.48 -6.40
CA ASN A 59 13.63 -5.93 -5.42
C ASN A 59 13.08 -4.71 -4.65
N ILE A 60 12.24 -3.90 -5.30
CA ILE A 60 11.52 -2.80 -4.64
C ILE A 60 10.58 -3.36 -3.59
N ALA A 61 9.73 -4.32 -3.96
CA ALA A 61 8.77 -4.92 -3.02
C ALA A 61 9.47 -5.66 -1.87
N ASP A 62 10.47 -6.48 -2.17
CA ASP A 62 11.26 -7.23 -1.16
C ASP A 62 11.93 -6.27 -0.17
N SER A 63 12.55 -5.18 -0.65
CA SER A 63 13.16 -4.16 0.22
C SER A 63 12.12 -3.36 1.01
N GLY A 64 10.94 -3.18 0.42
CA GLY A 64 9.80 -2.51 1.02
C GLY A 64 8.96 -3.37 1.97
N GLY A 65 9.30 -4.65 2.17
CA GLY A 65 8.52 -5.57 3.00
C GLY A 65 7.12 -5.88 2.45
N GLY A 66 6.89 -5.63 1.15
CA GLY A 66 5.62 -5.85 0.47
C GLY A 66 5.68 -6.97 -0.56
N LEU A 67 4.72 -6.95 -1.49
CA LEU A 67 4.58 -7.98 -2.52
C LEU A 67 4.66 -7.37 -3.92
N SER A 68 5.29 -8.09 -4.84
CA SER A 68 5.33 -7.72 -6.24
C SER A 68 4.51 -8.68 -7.10
N GLN A 69 3.70 -8.15 -8.02
CA GLN A 69 3.03 -8.96 -9.03
C GLN A 69 3.05 -8.25 -10.38
N ILE A 70 3.39 -9.00 -11.43
CA ILE A 70 3.25 -8.54 -12.80
C ILE A 70 1.95 -9.11 -13.38
N VAL A 71 1.09 -8.25 -13.93
CA VAL A 71 -0.21 -8.64 -14.47
C VAL A 71 -0.57 -7.92 -15.76
N PRO A 72 -1.44 -8.54 -16.58
CA PRO A 72 -2.08 -7.83 -17.68
C PRO A 72 -3.07 -6.80 -17.12
N LEU A 73 -3.34 -5.77 -17.92
CA LEU A 73 -4.14 -4.58 -17.56
C LEU A 73 -5.54 -4.94 -17.02
N GLU A 74 -6.14 -6.02 -17.51
CA GLU A 74 -7.48 -6.47 -17.12
C GLU A 74 -7.53 -7.05 -15.69
N LYS A 75 -6.39 -7.44 -15.12
CA LYS A 75 -6.30 -8.07 -13.80
C LYS A 75 -5.87 -7.12 -12.69
N ILE A 76 -5.58 -5.84 -12.98
CA ILE A 76 -5.04 -4.88 -12.01
C ILE A 76 -5.92 -4.79 -10.76
N SER A 77 -7.22 -4.58 -10.91
CA SER A 77 -8.16 -4.43 -9.79
C SER A 77 -8.04 -5.58 -8.78
N ARG A 78 -8.18 -6.81 -9.27
CA ARG A 78 -8.06 -8.03 -8.46
C ARG A 78 -6.66 -8.18 -7.86
N THR A 79 -5.62 -7.81 -8.59
CA THR A 79 -4.25 -7.90 -8.10
C THR A 79 -3.97 -6.90 -6.98
N VAL A 80 -4.40 -5.64 -7.12
CA VAL A 80 -4.25 -4.63 -6.07
C VAL A 80 -4.97 -5.08 -4.79
N GLN A 81 -6.19 -5.62 -4.91
CA GLN A 81 -6.93 -6.21 -3.79
C GLN A 81 -6.14 -7.35 -3.11
N MET A 82 -5.63 -8.27 -3.92
CA MET A 82 -4.90 -9.44 -3.45
C MET A 82 -3.59 -9.05 -2.74
N VAL A 83 -2.75 -8.22 -3.36
CA VAL A 83 -1.46 -7.81 -2.76
C VAL A 83 -1.68 -7.02 -1.49
N THR A 84 -2.72 -6.17 -1.42
CA THR A 84 -3.07 -5.43 -0.21
C THR A 84 -3.41 -6.39 0.94
N ARG A 85 -4.31 -7.36 0.71
CA ARG A 85 -4.72 -8.35 1.72
C ARG A 85 -3.56 -9.25 2.16
N GLN A 86 -2.77 -9.73 1.21
CA GLN A 86 -1.62 -10.58 1.53
C GLN A 86 -0.53 -9.80 2.29
N ALA A 87 -0.31 -8.52 1.96
CA ALA A 87 0.60 -7.66 2.70
C ALA A 87 0.12 -7.44 4.16
N ILE A 88 -1.18 -7.24 4.39
CA ILE A 88 -1.76 -7.18 5.75
C ILE A 88 -1.42 -8.47 6.52
N ASN A 89 -1.70 -9.63 5.92
CA ASN A 89 -1.46 -10.92 6.55
C ASN A 89 0.03 -11.13 6.84
N ASN A 90 0.94 -10.77 5.92
CA ASN A 90 2.38 -10.87 6.13
C ASN A 90 2.84 -9.99 7.29
N THR A 91 2.36 -8.75 7.39
CA THR A 91 2.66 -7.85 8.50
C THR A 91 2.18 -8.43 9.83
N ILE A 92 0.96 -9.00 9.88
CA ILE A 92 0.43 -9.65 11.08
C ILE A 92 1.31 -10.85 11.48
N GLN A 93 1.68 -11.71 10.52
CA GLN A 93 2.55 -12.85 10.76
C GLN A 93 3.91 -12.42 11.34
N GLN A 94 4.52 -11.37 10.78
CA GLN A 94 5.80 -10.84 11.24
C GLN A 94 5.72 -10.26 12.66
N VAL A 95 4.68 -9.47 12.96
CA VAL A 95 4.48 -8.87 14.28
C VAL A 95 4.23 -9.96 15.33
N VAL A 96 3.34 -10.91 15.03
CA VAL A 96 3.00 -12.01 15.94
C VAL A 96 4.19 -12.92 16.16
N HIS A 97 4.93 -13.28 15.10
CA HIS A 97 6.16 -14.05 15.22
C HIS A 97 7.18 -13.36 16.12
N THR A 98 7.42 -12.06 15.91
CA THR A 98 8.35 -11.27 16.74
C THR A 98 7.93 -11.25 18.21
N GLN A 99 6.64 -11.05 18.49
CA GLN A 99 6.12 -11.06 19.86
C GLN A 99 6.23 -12.43 20.53
N LEU A 100 5.94 -13.51 19.79
CA LEU A 100 6.06 -14.87 20.31
C LEU A 100 7.52 -15.21 20.63
N THR A 101 8.46 -14.90 19.74
CA THR A 101 9.90 -15.12 19.97
C THR A 101 10.42 -14.31 21.17
N GLN A 102 9.91 -13.08 21.40
CA GLN A 102 10.27 -12.29 22.58
C GLN A 102 9.78 -12.90 23.89
N ILE A 103 8.60 -13.54 23.90
CA ILE A 103 8.00 -14.14 25.11
C ILE A 103 8.57 -15.55 25.38
N LEU A 104 8.76 -16.34 24.32
CA LEU A 104 9.09 -17.77 24.39
C LEU A 104 10.60 -18.06 24.22
N GLY A 105 11.40 -17.10 23.75
CA GLY A 105 12.77 -17.35 23.31
C GLY A 105 12.84 -17.93 21.89
N ASN A 106 14.01 -18.43 21.48
CA ASN A 106 14.29 -18.96 20.12
C ASN A 106 13.53 -20.27 19.76
N ASP A 107 12.51 -20.65 20.50
CA ASP A 107 11.72 -21.83 20.18
C ASP A 107 10.74 -21.52 19.04
N ASP A 108 10.95 -22.16 17.89
CA ASP A 108 10.14 -22.02 16.68
C ASP A 108 8.64 -22.14 16.96
N LEU A 109 7.80 -21.52 16.11
CA LEU A 109 6.31 -21.65 16.11
C LEU A 109 5.81 -23.11 16.18
N VAL A 110 6.65 -24.08 15.81
CA VAL A 110 6.42 -25.52 15.91
C VAL A 110 6.33 -26.00 17.37
N SER A 111 6.95 -25.31 18.32
CA SER A 111 6.89 -25.60 19.76
C SER A 111 5.54 -25.26 20.39
N ILE A 112 4.73 -24.41 19.74
CA ILE A 112 3.41 -24.00 20.25
C ILE A 112 2.46 -25.21 20.18
N PRO A 113 1.82 -25.61 21.29
CA PRO A 113 0.85 -26.69 21.29
C PRO A 113 -0.33 -26.41 20.33
N PRO A 114 -0.91 -27.44 19.67
CA PRO A 114 -1.98 -27.25 18.68
C PRO A 114 -3.14 -26.36 19.14
N LYS A 115 -3.54 -26.46 20.42
CA LYS A 115 -4.64 -25.66 20.99
C LYS A 115 -4.31 -24.17 21.05
N GLU A 116 -3.06 -23.81 21.34
CA GLU A 116 -2.62 -22.42 21.38
C GLU A 116 -2.42 -21.86 19.96
N ARG A 117 -2.04 -22.70 18.98
CA ARG A 117 -1.99 -22.30 17.56
C ARG A 117 -3.35 -21.83 17.04
N ILE A 118 -4.44 -22.49 17.46
CA ILE A 118 -5.80 -22.08 17.08
C ILE A 118 -6.11 -20.67 17.61
N LYS A 119 -5.77 -20.37 18.87
CA LYS A 119 -5.98 -19.04 19.45
C LYS A 119 -5.15 -17.97 18.76
N VAL A 120 -3.89 -18.27 18.43
CA VAL A 120 -3.02 -17.37 17.67
C VAL A 120 -3.63 -17.09 16.30
N ALA A 121 -4.06 -18.12 15.56
CA ALA A 121 -4.72 -17.94 14.27
C ALA A 121 -5.98 -17.06 14.37
N GLN A 122 -6.85 -17.30 15.35
CA GLN A 122 -8.04 -16.47 15.59
C GLN A 122 -7.70 -15.01 15.93
N MET A 123 -6.63 -14.78 16.69
CA MET A 123 -6.16 -13.41 16.96
C MET A 123 -5.69 -12.73 15.68
N MET A 124 -4.97 -13.44 14.83
CA MET A 124 -4.47 -12.93 13.54
C MET A 124 -5.61 -12.58 12.60
N ASP A 125 -6.62 -13.42 12.50
CA ASP A 125 -7.82 -13.16 11.70
C ASP A 125 -8.53 -11.88 12.17
N ASN A 126 -8.71 -11.72 13.49
CA ASN A 126 -9.27 -10.50 14.06
C ASN A 126 -8.43 -9.26 13.75
N MET A 127 -7.09 -9.37 13.79
CA MET A 127 -6.21 -8.25 13.42
C MET A 127 -6.38 -7.84 11.96
N ALA A 128 -6.52 -8.81 11.04
CA ALA A 128 -6.72 -8.56 9.62
C ALA A 128 -8.09 -7.92 9.33
N GLU A 129 -9.13 -8.38 10.01
CA GLU A 129 -10.51 -7.94 9.82
C GLU A 129 -10.75 -6.53 10.38
N TYR A 130 -10.31 -6.26 11.61
CA TYR A 130 -10.63 -5.04 12.34
C TYR A 130 -9.53 -3.98 12.33
N GLY A 131 -8.31 -4.31 11.88
CA GLY A 131 -7.19 -3.36 11.85
C GLY A 131 -7.43 -2.17 10.92
N HIS A 132 -6.89 -1.01 11.31
CA HIS A 132 -6.90 0.20 10.50
C HIS A 132 -5.97 0.04 9.30
N LEU A 133 -6.43 0.43 8.12
CA LEU A 133 -5.66 0.32 6.90
C LEU A 133 -5.54 1.69 6.23
N ASN A 134 -4.32 2.11 5.96
CA ASN A 134 -4.02 3.27 5.13
C ASN A 134 -3.30 2.80 3.86
N VAL A 135 -3.92 2.98 2.70
CA VAL A 135 -3.33 2.62 1.40
C VAL A 135 -3.11 3.87 0.56
N LEU A 136 -1.87 4.13 0.18
CA LEU A 136 -1.53 5.11 -0.84
C LEU A 136 -1.31 4.37 -2.16
N LEU A 137 -2.14 4.65 -3.16
CA LEU A 137 -1.92 4.18 -4.52
C LEU A 137 -0.99 5.17 -5.22
N LEU A 138 0.23 4.73 -5.54
CA LEU A 138 1.24 5.53 -6.22
C LEU A 138 1.29 5.09 -7.68
N ILE A 139 0.75 5.92 -8.57
CA ILE A 139 0.47 5.56 -9.97
C ILE A 139 1.46 6.24 -10.90
N ASP A 140 2.11 5.45 -11.73
CA ASP A 140 2.96 5.93 -12.80
C ASP A 140 2.11 6.61 -13.89
N GLN A 141 2.49 7.85 -14.22
CA GLN A 141 1.87 8.70 -15.23
C GLN A 141 2.89 9.05 -16.34
N SER A 142 3.94 8.26 -16.50
CA SER A 142 4.87 8.35 -17.64
C SER A 142 4.13 8.13 -18.97
N ALA A 143 4.76 8.52 -20.08
CA ALA A 143 4.14 8.49 -21.40
C ALA A 143 3.62 7.10 -21.82
N SER A 144 4.26 6.00 -21.37
CA SER A 144 3.83 4.62 -21.65
C SER A 144 2.49 4.25 -21.00
N MET A 145 2.13 4.92 -19.91
CA MET A 145 0.89 4.69 -19.17
C MET A 145 -0.35 5.32 -19.82
N ALA A 146 -0.18 6.16 -20.84
CA ALA A 146 -1.26 6.88 -21.52
C ALA A 146 -2.46 6.01 -21.90
N ARG A 147 -2.18 4.89 -22.55
CA ARG A 147 -3.20 3.93 -23.03
C ARG A 147 -3.77 3.03 -21.94
N LYS A 148 -3.10 2.96 -20.77
CA LYS A 148 -3.47 2.08 -19.64
C LYS A 148 -4.32 2.80 -18.62
N MET A 149 -4.25 4.14 -18.60
CA MET A 149 -4.72 4.93 -17.48
C MET A 149 -6.22 4.79 -17.20
N LYS A 150 -7.06 4.82 -18.24
CA LYS A 150 -8.51 4.60 -18.09
C LYS A 150 -8.83 3.29 -17.36
N LYS A 151 -8.08 2.22 -17.65
CA LYS A 151 -8.32 0.92 -17.03
C LYS A 151 -7.75 0.85 -15.60
N VAL A 152 -6.68 1.59 -15.33
CA VAL A 152 -6.16 1.78 -13.97
C VAL A 152 -7.18 2.55 -13.13
N GLU A 153 -7.79 3.61 -13.65
CA GLU A 153 -8.86 4.36 -12.99
C GLU A 153 -10.05 3.45 -12.65
N GLU A 154 -10.58 2.69 -13.62
CA GLU A 154 -11.63 1.69 -13.37
C GLU A 154 -11.22 0.70 -12.27
N ALA A 155 -9.98 0.21 -12.30
CA ALA A 155 -9.48 -0.72 -11.30
C ALA A 155 -9.39 -0.12 -9.89
N ILE A 156 -9.10 1.17 -9.78
CA ILE A 156 -9.09 1.90 -8.51
C ILE A 156 -10.51 2.04 -7.98
N LEU A 157 -11.48 2.32 -8.86
CA LEU A 157 -12.89 2.41 -8.49
C LEU A 157 -13.45 1.08 -7.96
N ASP A 158 -12.99 -0.05 -8.51
CA ASP A 158 -13.34 -1.36 -7.98
C ASP A 158 -12.62 -1.65 -6.64
N PHE A 159 -11.36 -1.25 -6.52
CA PHE A 159 -10.57 -1.45 -5.30
C PHE A 159 -11.15 -0.71 -4.11
N GLN A 160 -11.58 0.55 -4.26
CA GLN A 160 -12.23 1.30 -3.16
C GLN A 160 -13.49 0.58 -2.63
N LEU A 161 -14.28 -0.06 -3.49
CA LEU A 161 -15.48 -0.80 -3.07
C LEU A 161 -15.08 -1.99 -2.19
N SER A 162 -13.98 -2.67 -2.54
CA SER A 162 -13.44 -3.76 -1.74
C SER A 162 -12.88 -3.33 -0.37
N LEU A 163 -12.38 -2.10 -0.26
CA LEU A 163 -11.92 -1.54 1.03
C LEU A 163 -13.11 -1.26 1.95
N SER A 164 -14.24 -0.89 1.36
CA SER A 164 -15.46 -0.51 2.07
C SER A 164 -16.22 -1.70 2.67
N SER A 165 -15.89 -2.93 2.25
CA SER A 165 -16.43 -4.14 2.84
C SER A 165 -15.64 -4.63 4.07
N ARG A 166 -14.56 -3.96 4.47
CA ARG A 166 -13.80 -4.31 5.67
C ARG A 166 -14.51 -3.78 6.92
N ALA A 167 -14.43 -4.54 8.02
CA ALA A 167 -14.93 -4.08 9.31
C ALA A 167 -14.04 -2.98 9.93
N GLY A 168 -12.71 -3.11 9.78
CA GLY A 168 -11.75 -2.08 10.16
C GLY A 168 -11.78 -0.87 9.22
N SER A 169 -11.52 0.32 9.75
CA SER A 169 -11.51 1.53 8.92
C SER A 169 -10.38 1.49 7.90
N SER A 170 -10.70 1.98 6.70
CA SER A 170 -9.77 2.02 5.57
C SER A 170 -9.72 3.44 5.02
N TYR A 171 -8.53 4.02 4.94
CA TYR A 171 -8.25 5.28 4.28
C TYR A 171 -7.43 5.03 3.02
N ILE A 172 -7.79 5.73 1.95
CA ILE A 172 -7.12 5.66 0.67
C ILE A 172 -6.69 7.06 0.23
N SER A 173 -5.53 7.14 -0.40
CA SER A 173 -5.12 8.32 -1.17
C SER A 173 -4.60 7.87 -2.53
N ILE A 174 -4.88 8.67 -3.57
CA ILE A 174 -4.45 8.40 -4.93
C ILE A 174 -3.47 9.49 -5.33
N VAL A 175 -2.26 9.06 -5.66
CA VAL A 175 -1.12 9.91 -5.95
C VAL A 175 -0.51 9.46 -7.27
N THR A 176 -0.12 10.40 -8.12
CA THR A 176 0.56 10.09 -9.38
C THR A 176 1.98 10.62 -9.40
N PHE A 177 2.83 10.04 -10.24
CA PHE A 177 4.18 10.53 -10.51
C PHE A 177 4.53 10.33 -12.00
N PRO A 178 5.32 11.22 -12.61
CA PRO A 178 5.92 12.43 -12.02
C PRO A 178 4.86 13.50 -11.73
N GLY A 179 5.09 14.31 -10.68
CA GLY A 179 4.26 15.48 -10.38
C GLY A 179 4.64 16.72 -11.18
N GLU A 180 3.76 17.72 -11.22
CA GLU A 180 4.00 18.95 -12.01
C GLU A 180 5.01 19.89 -11.35
N SER A 181 4.88 20.11 -10.04
CA SER A 181 5.75 21.00 -9.24
C SER A 181 6.52 20.25 -8.15
N SER A 182 6.35 18.93 -8.06
CA SER A 182 6.97 18.06 -7.07
C SER A 182 7.18 16.66 -7.66
N TYR A 183 7.78 15.71 -6.92
CA TYR A 183 7.90 14.33 -7.39
C TYR A 183 6.55 13.60 -7.49
N ILE A 184 5.54 14.08 -6.78
CA ILE A 184 4.20 13.49 -6.74
C ILE A 184 3.09 14.54 -6.89
N ASP A 185 1.96 14.14 -7.47
CA ASP A 185 0.72 14.91 -7.47
C ASP A 185 -0.35 14.16 -6.67
N ILE A 186 -0.97 14.83 -5.69
CA ILE A 186 -2.11 14.27 -4.95
C ILE A 186 -3.37 14.48 -5.79
N LYS A 187 -3.90 13.40 -6.37
CA LYS A 187 -5.15 13.44 -7.15
C LYS A 187 -6.36 13.28 -6.24
N VAL A 188 -6.23 12.41 -5.24
CA VAL A 188 -7.23 12.22 -4.19
C VAL A 188 -6.52 12.26 -2.84
N PRO A 189 -6.79 13.26 -1.99
CA PRO A 189 -6.29 13.30 -0.62
C PRO A 189 -6.78 12.11 0.21
N TRP A 190 -6.18 11.88 1.38
CA TRP A 190 -6.62 10.82 2.29
C TRP A 190 -8.13 10.91 2.58
N THR A 191 -8.85 9.83 2.29
CA THR A 191 -10.30 9.77 2.50
C THR A 191 -10.76 8.34 2.79
N ASN A 192 -11.86 8.22 3.52
CA ASN A 192 -12.66 7.00 3.66
C ASN A 192 -14.01 7.14 2.91
N GLU A 193 -14.24 8.25 2.19
CA GLU A 193 -15.47 8.54 1.47
C GLU A 193 -15.38 8.15 0.00
N ILE A 194 -15.84 6.94 -0.32
CA ILE A 194 -15.85 6.34 -1.67
C ILE A 194 -16.42 7.28 -2.73
N LYS A 195 -17.52 8.00 -2.41
CA LYS A 195 -18.21 8.89 -3.37
C LYS A 195 -17.34 10.05 -3.84
N ARG A 196 -16.37 10.47 -3.04
CA ARG A 196 -15.49 11.61 -3.30
C ARG A 196 -14.35 11.28 -4.26
N ILE A 197 -14.05 9.99 -4.45
CA ILE A 197 -12.98 9.52 -5.33
C ILE A 197 -13.36 9.69 -6.80
N ASN A 198 -14.59 9.31 -7.15
CA ASN A 198 -15.11 9.39 -8.52
C ASN A 198 -15.07 10.81 -9.10
N SER A 199 -15.28 11.84 -8.27
CA SER A 199 -15.31 13.23 -8.71
C SER A 199 -13.93 13.90 -8.75
N LEU A 200 -12.92 13.28 -8.12
CA LEU A 200 -11.56 13.84 -8.00
C LEU A 200 -10.55 13.18 -8.95
N LEU A 201 -10.86 12.00 -9.48
CA LEU A 201 -10.11 11.38 -10.57
C LEU A 201 -10.33 12.18 -11.87
N ASN A 202 -9.54 13.25 -12.03
CA ASN A 202 -9.48 14.05 -13.25
C ASN A 202 -8.54 13.43 -14.27
N ASN A 203 -8.81 13.68 -15.56
CA ASN A 203 -8.00 13.24 -16.71
C ASN A 203 -6.48 13.35 -16.44
N LEU A 204 -5.86 12.21 -16.19
CA LEU A 204 -4.42 12.09 -15.99
C LEU A 204 -3.73 12.32 -17.34
N THR A 205 -2.91 13.37 -17.43
CA THR A 205 -2.16 13.70 -18.65
C THR A 205 -0.75 13.08 -18.57
N PRO A 206 -0.44 12.06 -19.37
CA PRO A 206 0.85 11.37 -19.31
C PRO A 206 1.99 12.33 -19.64
N ARG A 207 3.02 12.40 -18.79
CA ARG A 207 4.15 13.31 -18.98
C ARG A 207 5.45 12.73 -18.43
N GLY A 208 6.55 13.01 -19.12
CA GLY A 208 7.90 12.92 -18.58
C GLY A 208 8.43 11.51 -18.28
N ASN A 209 9.46 11.49 -17.41
CA ASN A 209 10.23 10.33 -16.98
C ASN A 209 9.59 9.61 -15.77
N THR A 210 10.25 8.57 -15.26
CA THR A 210 9.74 7.72 -14.17
C THR A 210 10.63 7.83 -12.91
N PRO A 211 10.50 8.90 -12.11
CA PRO A 211 11.28 9.11 -10.89
C PRO A 211 10.72 8.31 -9.70
N THR A 212 10.70 6.97 -9.81
CA THR A 212 10.08 6.06 -8.84
C THR A 212 10.63 6.21 -7.42
N GLY A 213 11.95 6.29 -7.26
CA GLY A 213 12.56 6.43 -5.93
C GLY A 213 12.18 7.75 -5.24
N PRO A 214 12.36 8.90 -5.89
CA PRO A 214 11.86 10.18 -5.37
C PRO A 214 10.35 10.17 -5.06
N ALA A 215 9.54 9.52 -5.90
CA ALA A 215 8.09 9.42 -5.69
C ALA A 215 7.74 8.61 -4.42
N ILE A 216 8.44 7.50 -4.16
CA ILE A 216 8.30 6.73 -2.91
C ILE A 216 8.69 7.59 -1.70
N LEU A 217 9.81 8.32 -1.76
CA LEU A 217 10.24 9.20 -0.66
C LEU A 217 9.22 10.31 -0.36
N ALA A 218 8.69 10.96 -1.40
CA ALA A 218 7.65 11.97 -1.23
C ALA A 218 6.36 11.36 -0.64
N SER A 219 6.03 10.12 -1.03
CA SER A 219 4.88 9.39 -0.46
C SER A 219 5.07 9.10 1.04
N ILE A 220 6.29 8.75 1.48
CA ILE A 220 6.62 8.60 2.90
C ILE A 220 6.39 9.93 3.66
N GLN A 221 6.86 11.04 3.10
CA GLN A 221 6.65 12.36 3.71
C GLN A 221 5.17 12.71 3.82
N TYR A 222 4.38 12.37 2.80
CA TYR A 222 2.94 12.59 2.81
C TYR A 222 2.21 11.69 3.83
N PHE A 223 2.66 10.45 4.03
CA PHE A 223 2.19 9.58 5.12
C PHE A 223 2.42 10.22 6.51
N ALA A 224 3.59 10.82 6.74
CA ALA A 224 3.87 11.48 8.02
C ALA A 224 2.92 12.67 8.30
N GLN A 225 2.40 13.33 7.27
CA GLN A 225 1.40 14.39 7.43
C GLN A 225 0.05 13.84 7.91
N LEU A 226 -0.35 12.66 7.44
CA LEU A 226 -1.57 11.97 7.89
C LEU A 226 -1.50 11.66 9.39
N ASP A 227 -0.38 11.13 9.86
CA ASP A 227 -0.17 10.84 11.28
C ASP A 227 -0.25 12.10 12.15
N ASN A 228 0.31 13.21 11.66
CA ASN A 228 0.22 14.51 12.33
C ASN A 228 -1.21 15.07 12.37
N GLN A 229 -2.01 14.85 11.32
CA GLN A 229 -3.42 15.27 11.30
C GLN A 229 -4.26 14.47 12.30
N PHE A 230 -4.09 13.15 12.35
CA PHE A 230 -4.78 12.30 13.33
C PHE A 230 -4.36 12.66 14.77
N ASN A 231 -3.06 12.85 15.02
CA ASN A 231 -2.58 13.21 16.35
C ASN A 231 -3.09 14.59 16.79
N LYS A 232 -3.13 15.58 15.89
CA LYS A 232 -3.70 16.91 16.18
C LYS A 232 -5.19 16.84 16.51
N SER A 233 -5.96 16.01 15.82
CA SER A 233 -7.39 15.81 16.11
C SER A 233 -7.62 15.26 17.52
N ILE A 234 -6.73 14.36 17.99
CA ILE A 234 -6.79 13.80 19.34
C ILE A 234 -6.40 14.85 20.40
N THR A 235 -5.34 15.62 20.17
CA THR A 235 -4.92 16.69 21.11
C THR A 235 -5.86 17.89 21.17
N ASN A 236 -6.64 18.14 20.11
CA ASN A 236 -7.53 19.31 20.03
C ASN A 236 -8.95 19.04 20.55
N GLY A 237 -9.21 17.91 21.21
CA GLY A 237 -10.41 17.74 22.04
C GLY A 237 -11.71 17.49 21.27
N VAL A 238 -11.76 16.42 20.47
CA VAL A 238 -13.03 15.71 20.24
C VAL A 238 -12.83 14.30 20.78
N LEU A 239 -13.33 14.07 21.99
CA LEU A 239 -13.74 12.75 22.41
C LEU A 239 -14.83 12.35 21.41
N ASP A 240 -14.52 11.49 20.45
CA ASP A 240 -15.58 10.77 19.74
C ASP A 240 -16.26 9.89 20.79
N GLU A 241 -17.30 10.47 21.40
CA GLU A 241 -18.25 9.81 22.26
C GLU A 241 -18.85 8.62 21.53
N TYR A 242 -18.86 7.48 22.23
CA TYR A 242 -19.85 6.41 22.14
C TYR A 242 -20.69 6.34 20.86
N VAL A 243 -20.35 5.41 19.98
CA VAL A 243 -21.37 4.72 19.19
C VAL A 243 -21.44 3.29 19.71
N ILE A 244 -22.59 2.99 20.34
CA ILE A 244 -23.03 1.69 20.84
C ILE A 244 -23.07 0.68 19.70
#